data_AF-A0A3M2E1F9-F1
#
_entry.id   AF-A0A3M2E1F9-F1
#
_cell.length_a   1.000
_cell.length_b   1.000
_cell.length_c   1.000
_cell.angle_alpha   90.00
_cell.angle_beta   90.00
_cell.angle_gamma   90.00
#
_symmetry.space_group_name_H-M   'P 1'
#
loop_
_entity.id
_entity.type
_entity.pdbx_description
1 polymer ?
#
loop_
_entity_poly.entity_id
_entity_poly.type
_entity_poly.pdbx_seq_one_letter_code
_entity_poly.pdbx_strand_id
1 'polypeptide(L)'
;MLQDGEFGVVVRFTEAHSFDLGEELEIDVSGLQLNEFNGLLQVNNVFLDRATSKGTGTLPAPRVATVAEILANAETWESTLVKIENATLSGGATFSGNRTLSDGTGQIILYTRSAATFANEPLPTGTVNVTGILAQFNDYEITIRNLDDIE
;
A
#
# COMPACT_ATOMS: atom_id res chain seq x y z
N MET A 1 -6.03 -0.57 3.72
CA MET A 1 -5.61 0.76 4.21
C MET A 1 -6.69 1.75 3.85
N LEU A 2 -6.89 2.78 4.68
CA LEU A 2 -7.75 3.92 4.38
C LEU A 2 -6.88 5.16 4.21
N GLN A 3 -7.26 6.03 3.28
CA GLN A 3 -6.56 7.28 3.02
C GLN A 3 -7.56 8.40 2.80
N ASP A 4 -7.30 9.54 3.42
CA ASP A 4 -8.01 10.81 3.21
C ASP A 4 -6.98 11.90 2.91
N GLY A 5 -7.05 12.48 1.71
CA GLY A 5 -6.06 13.41 1.19
C GLY A 5 -4.64 12.84 1.23
N GLU A 6 -3.76 13.49 2.00
CA GLU A 6 -2.34 13.16 2.10
C GLU A 6 -2.00 12.22 3.27
N PHE A 7 -3.00 11.76 4.03
CA PHE A 7 -2.82 10.96 5.23
C PHE A 7 -3.51 9.61 5.10
N GLY A 8 -2.83 8.56 5.51
CA GLY A 8 -3.37 7.21 5.50
C GLY A 8 -3.21 6.51 6.84
N VAL A 9 -3.98 5.45 7.02
CA VAL A 9 -3.85 4.56 8.17
C VAL A 9 -4.26 3.15 7.80
N VAL A 10 -3.59 2.18 8.42
CA VAL A 10 -4.02 0.79 8.37
C VAL A 10 -5.15 0.56 9.37
N VAL A 11 -6.27 0.07 8.86
CA VAL A 11 -7.38 -0.42 9.68
C VAL A 11 -7.30 -1.93 9.73
N ARG A 12 -7.03 -2.48 10.93
CA ARG A 12 -6.95 -3.93 11.14
C ARG A 12 -8.27 -4.46 11.67
N PHE A 13 -9.05 -5.04 10.76
CA PHE A 13 -10.28 -5.73 11.14
C PHE A 13 -10.01 -7.02 11.92
N THR A 14 -10.92 -7.37 12.84
CA THR A 14 -10.85 -8.64 13.58
C THR A 14 -11.18 -9.86 12.72
N GLU A 15 -11.83 -9.64 11.58
CA GLU A 15 -12.29 -10.66 10.63
C GLU A 15 -12.11 -10.16 9.18
N ALA A 16 -12.28 -11.04 8.20
CA ALA A 16 -12.20 -10.65 6.79
C ALA A 16 -13.37 -9.72 6.42
N HIS A 17 -13.07 -8.60 5.75
CA HIS A 17 -14.08 -7.71 5.20
C HIS A 17 -14.35 -8.01 3.72
N SER A 18 -15.46 -7.47 3.21
CA SER A 18 -15.82 -7.50 1.78
C SER A 18 -15.88 -6.11 1.15
N PHE A 19 -15.36 -5.08 1.82
CA PHE A 19 -15.28 -3.72 1.24
C PHE A 19 -14.41 -3.71 -0.01
N ASP A 20 -14.93 -3.10 -1.07
CA ASP A 20 -14.25 -3.02 -2.36
C ASP A 20 -13.22 -1.90 -2.39
N LEU A 21 -12.18 -2.05 -3.22
CA LEU A 21 -11.23 -0.97 -3.48
C LEU A 21 -11.97 0.24 -4.06
N GLY A 22 -11.79 1.40 -3.45
CA GLY A 22 -12.43 2.65 -3.85
C GLY A 22 -13.77 2.91 -3.17
N GLU A 23 -14.22 2.07 -2.24
CA GLU A 23 -15.30 2.45 -1.34
C GLU A 23 -14.87 3.52 -0.33
N GLU A 24 -15.79 4.45 -0.06
CA GLU A 24 -15.67 5.35 1.07
C GLU A 24 -16.21 4.65 2.32
N LEU A 25 -15.40 4.58 3.38
CA LEU A 25 -15.77 3.92 4.63
C LEU A 25 -15.79 4.93 5.78
N GLU A 26 -16.82 4.84 6.61
CA GLU A 26 -16.85 5.46 7.94
C GLU A 26 -16.53 4.38 8.98
N ILE A 27 -15.52 4.64 9.82
CA ILE A 27 -15.03 3.69 10.83
C ILE A 27 -15.16 4.30 12.23
N ASP A 28 -15.94 3.68 13.11
CA ASP A 28 -15.99 4.04 14.53
C ASP A 28 -14.79 3.45 15.28
N VAL A 29 -13.82 4.31 15.57
CA VAL A 29 -12.58 3.97 16.30
C VAL A 29 -12.67 4.23 17.81
N SER A 30 -13.85 4.55 18.34
CA SER A 30 -14.04 4.90 19.75
C SER A 30 -13.60 3.78 20.69
N GLY A 31 -12.67 4.10 21.60
CA GLY A 31 -12.11 3.16 22.57
C GLY A 31 -11.14 2.13 21.98
N LEU A 32 -10.80 2.22 20.69
CA LEU A 32 -9.78 1.38 20.07
C LEU A 32 -8.39 1.98 20.24
N GLN A 33 -7.37 1.14 20.03
CA GLN A 33 -5.97 1.53 20.18
C GLN A 33 -5.34 1.80 18.83
N LEU A 34 -4.65 2.94 18.76
CA LEU A 34 -3.71 3.28 17.71
C LEU A 34 -2.31 2.86 18.17
N ASN A 35 -1.74 1.83 17.54
CA ASN A 35 -0.42 1.30 17.90
C ASN A 35 0.37 0.94 16.64
N GLU A 36 1.68 0.91 16.75
CA GLU A 36 2.57 0.39 15.71
C GLU A 36 2.67 -1.15 15.78
N PHE A 37 2.70 -1.81 14.62
CA PHE A 37 3.03 -3.22 14.50
C PHE A 37 4.13 -3.40 13.46
N ASN A 38 5.34 -3.70 13.94
CA ASN A 38 6.55 -3.69 13.13
C ASN A 38 6.70 -2.35 12.38
N GLY A 39 6.66 -1.24 13.13
CA GLY A 39 6.75 0.12 12.60
C GLY A 39 5.44 0.68 12.03
N LEU A 40 4.62 -0.15 11.39
CA LEU A 40 3.38 0.29 10.73
C LEU A 40 2.30 0.77 11.71
N LEU A 41 1.91 2.04 11.61
CA LEU A 41 0.87 2.65 12.41
C LEU A 41 -0.51 2.13 12.00
N GLN A 42 -1.22 1.51 12.95
CA GLN A 42 -2.52 0.90 12.67
C GLN A 42 -3.54 1.08 13.80
N VAL A 43 -4.81 1.21 13.40
CA VAL A 43 -5.95 1.07 14.32
C VAL A 43 -6.24 -0.43 14.45
N ASN A 44 -6.11 -0.94 15.66
CA ASN A 44 -6.23 -2.37 15.92
C ASN A 44 -7.64 -2.78 16.37
N ASN A 45 -7.96 -4.04 16.12
CA ASN A 45 -9.15 -4.73 16.63
C ASN A 45 -10.46 -4.03 16.25
N VAL A 46 -10.56 -3.56 15.01
CA VAL A 46 -11.81 -2.99 14.48
C VAL A 46 -12.79 -4.12 14.17
N PHE A 47 -13.91 -4.18 14.87
CA PHE A 47 -15.00 -5.10 14.51
C PHE A 47 -15.69 -4.64 13.21
N LEU A 48 -16.19 -5.58 12.41
CA LEU A 48 -16.82 -5.26 11.12
C LEU A 48 -18.05 -4.37 11.25
N ASP A 49 -18.82 -4.49 12.34
CA ASP A 49 -20.02 -3.68 12.61
C ASP A 49 -19.70 -2.21 12.92
N ARG A 50 -18.42 -1.86 13.12
CA ARG A 50 -17.94 -0.48 13.29
C ARG A 50 -17.53 0.17 11.97
N ALA A 51 -17.59 -0.56 10.86
CA ALA A 51 -17.29 -0.05 9.53
C ALA A 51 -18.55 -0.01 8.67
N THR A 52 -18.86 1.18 8.16
CA THR A 52 -20.00 1.39 7.27
C THR A 52 -19.50 1.85 5.91
N SER A 53 -19.80 1.08 4.85
CA SER A 53 -19.61 1.54 3.48
C SER A 53 -20.61 2.66 3.17
N LYS A 54 -20.10 3.74 2.59
CA LYS A 54 -20.89 4.83 2.00
C LYS A 54 -21.05 4.66 0.48
N GLY A 55 -20.63 3.50 -0.05
CA GLY A 55 -20.61 3.18 -1.48
C GLY A 55 -19.31 3.61 -2.16
N THR A 56 -19.32 3.66 -3.49
CA THR A 56 -18.17 4.11 -4.29
C THR A 56 -17.78 5.53 -3.93
N GLY A 57 -16.54 5.69 -3.46
CA GLY A 57 -15.91 6.97 -3.18
C GLY A 57 -15.02 7.45 -4.33
N THR A 58 -14.23 8.49 -4.03
CA THR A 58 -13.16 8.96 -4.93
C THR A 58 -11.83 8.43 -4.42
N LEU A 59 -11.09 7.71 -5.26
CA LEU A 59 -9.74 7.29 -4.90
C LEU A 59 -8.83 8.53 -4.76
N PRO A 60 -7.94 8.57 -3.75
CA PRO A 60 -6.97 9.65 -3.64
C PRO A 60 -6.02 9.64 -4.84
N ALA A 61 -5.63 10.83 -5.29
CA ALA A 61 -4.58 10.96 -6.30
C ALA A 61 -3.25 10.48 -5.70
N PRO A 62 -2.47 9.65 -6.41
CA PRO A 62 -1.18 9.22 -5.91
C PRO A 62 -0.20 10.39 -5.84
N ARG A 63 0.62 10.43 -4.79
CA ARG A 63 1.77 11.34 -4.70
C ARG A 63 2.85 10.86 -5.67
N VAL A 64 3.11 11.61 -6.73
CA VAL A 64 4.24 11.30 -7.63
C VAL A 64 5.54 11.67 -6.93
N ALA A 65 6.42 10.70 -6.73
CA ALA A 65 7.68 10.88 -6.00
C ALA A 65 8.73 9.85 -6.43
N THR A 66 9.99 10.22 -6.29
CA THR A 66 11.14 9.32 -6.45
C THR A 66 11.29 8.41 -5.24
N VAL A 67 11.99 7.29 -5.40
CA VAL A 67 12.30 6.38 -4.28
C VAL A 67 13.11 7.09 -3.19
N ALA A 68 14.04 7.96 -3.55
CA ALA A 68 14.81 8.73 -2.59
C ALA A 68 13.93 9.68 -1.75
N GLU A 69 12.97 10.37 -2.39
CA GLU A 69 12.01 11.24 -1.69
C GLU A 69 11.08 10.43 -0.77
N ILE A 70 10.61 9.27 -1.24
CA ILE A 70 9.80 8.36 -0.44
C ILE A 70 10.54 7.95 0.83
N LEU A 71 11.78 7.46 0.70
CA LEU A 71 12.57 7.02 1.85
C LEU A 71 12.89 8.17 2.81
N ALA A 72 13.14 9.38 2.29
CA ALA A 72 13.40 10.56 3.12
C ALA A 72 12.18 11.01 3.94
N ASN A 73 10.96 10.64 3.52
CA ASN A 73 9.70 11.05 4.15
C ASN A 73 8.86 9.86 4.63
N ALA A 74 9.43 8.67 4.70
CA ALA A 74 8.65 7.43 4.73
C ALA A 74 7.70 7.34 5.94
N GLU A 75 8.16 7.73 7.13
CA GLU A 75 7.32 7.81 8.34
C GLU A 75 6.11 8.75 8.16
N THR A 76 6.30 9.90 7.53
CA THR A 76 5.22 10.89 7.36
C THR A 76 4.25 10.50 6.25
N TRP A 77 4.73 9.74 5.27
CA TRP A 77 3.96 9.32 4.10
C TRP A 77 3.42 7.89 4.21
N GLU A 78 3.64 7.25 5.36
CA GLU A 78 3.18 5.88 5.59
C GLU A 78 1.67 5.75 5.34
N SER A 79 1.27 4.60 4.80
CA SER A 79 -0.12 4.25 4.46
C SER A 79 -0.76 5.11 3.37
N THR A 80 0.04 5.86 2.59
CA THR A 80 -0.44 6.69 1.47
C THR A 80 -0.07 6.11 0.11
N LEU A 81 -0.90 6.41 -0.89
CA LEU A 81 -0.69 6.04 -2.28
C LEU A 81 0.40 6.93 -2.92
N VAL A 82 1.40 6.30 -3.50
CA VAL A 82 2.50 6.94 -4.24
C VAL A 82 2.55 6.42 -5.67
N LYS A 83 3.07 7.23 -6.60
CA LYS A 83 3.41 6.81 -7.96
C LYS A 83 4.88 7.06 -8.22
N ILE A 84 5.60 6.00 -8.56
CA ILE A 84 7.03 6.02 -8.88
C ILE A 84 7.14 5.82 -10.39
N GLU A 85 7.71 6.79 -11.08
CA GLU A 85 7.80 6.78 -12.54
C GLU A 85 9.14 6.23 -13.03
N ASN A 86 9.14 5.61 -14.22
CA ASN A 86 10.34 5.08 -14.86
C ASN A 86 11.14 4.08 -13.99
N ALA A 87 10.45 3.28 -13.19
CA ALA A 87 11.04 2.31 -12.30
C ALA A 87 11.32 0.97 -12.99
N THR A 88 12.30 0.23 -12.47
CA THR A 88 12.61 -1.14 -12.86
C THR A 88 12.27 -2.09 -11.71
N LEU A 89 11.74 -3.27 -12.06
CA LEU A 89 11.43 -4.33 -11.10
C LEU A 89 12.39 -5.52 -11.29
N SER A 90 12.93 -6.03 -10.20
CA SER A 90 13.88 -7.15 -10.21
C SER A 90 13.81 -7.99 -8.92
N GLY A 91 14.72 -8.95 -8.74
CA GLY A 91 14.78 -9.78 -7.54
C GLY A 91 13.84 -11.00 -7.54
N GLY A 92 13.29 -11.38 -8.69
CA GLY A 92 12.44 -12.57 -8.87
C GLY A 92 11.89 -12.68 -10.29
N ALA A 93 11.16 -13.77 -10.57
CA ALA A 93 10.50 -13.98 -11.86
C ALA A 93 9.03 -13.50 -11.89
N THR A 94 8.36 -13.52 -10.73
CA THR A 94 6.96 -13.13 -10.56
C THR A 94 6.81 -12.05 -9.48
N PHE A 95 5.61 -11.53 -9.24
CA PHE A 95 5.38 -10.57 -8.16
C PHE A 95 5.54 -11.15 -6.74
N SER A 96 5.27 -12.45 -6.53
CA SER A 96 5.18 -13.09 -5.20
C SER A 96 6.41 -12.91 -4.30
N GLY A 97 6.22 -12.31 -3.12
CA GLY A 97 7.26 -12.05 -2.12
C GLY A 97 7.92 -10.68 -2.31
N ASN A 98 9.16 -10.56 -1.86
CA ASN A 98 9.92 -9.31 -1.93
C ASN A 98 10.60 -9.20 -3.30
N ARG A 99 10.29 -8.14 -4.04
CA ARG A 99 10.98 -7.70 -5.26
C ARG A 99 11.70 -6.38 -4.97
N THR A 100 12.63 -6.03 -5.85
CA THR A 100 13.33 -4.75 -5.81
C THR A 100 12.71 -3.79 -6.81
N LEU A 101 12.29 -2.62 -6.34
CA LEU A 101 11.82 -1.51 -7.15
C LEU A 101 12.87 -0.40 -7.11
N SER A 102 13.29 0.07 -8.29
CA SER A 102 14.35 1.09 -8.42
C SER A 102 14.02 2.06 -9.55
N ASP A 103 14.02 3.35 -9.25
CA ASP A 103 13.89 4.44 -10.24
C ASP A 103 15.24 5.09 -10.60
N GLY A 104 16.34 4.57 -10.05
CA GLY A 104 17.69 5.10 -10.23
C GLY A 104 18.11 6.15 -9.20
N THR A 105 17.16 6.68 -8.40
CA THR A 105 17.46 7.56 -7.26
C THR A 105 17.65 6.76 -5.97
N GLY A 106 17.01 5.59 -5.88
CA GLY A 106 17.12 4.67 -4.76
C GLY A 106 16.51 3.30 -5.07
N GLN A 107 16.47 2.44 -4.06
CA GLN A 107 15.80 1.15 -4.14
C GLN A 107 14.88 0.97 -2.93
N ILE A 108 13.71 0.39 -3.16
CA ILE A 108 12.74 0.03 -2.12
C ILE A 108 12.17 -1.36 -2.41
N ILE A 109 11.71 -2.03 -1.36
CA ILE A 109 11.05 -3.33 -1.50
C ILE A 109 9.69 -3.12 -2.18
N LEU A 110 9.37 -3.92 -3.18
CA LEU A 110 8.00 -4.14 -3.64
C LEU A 110 7.54 -5.48 -3.06
N TYR A 111 6.62 -5.46 -2.10
CA TYR A 111 6.11 -6.67 -1.47
C TYR A 111 4.76 -7.08 -2.05
N THR A 112 4.65 -8.34 -2.46
CA THR A 112 3.36 -8.97 -2.82
C THR A 112 3.13 -10.21 -1.98
N ARG A 113 2.01 -10.26 -1.28
CA ARG A 113 1.61 -11.47 -0.54
C ARG A 113 1.43 -12.64 -1.50
N SER A 114 1.95 -13.82 -1.15
CA SER A 114 1.85 -15.02 -2.00
C SER A 114 0.42 -15.48 -2.33
N ALA A 115 -0.56 -15.06 -1.53
CA ALA A 115 -1.98 -15.33 -1.73
C ALA A 115 -2.69 -14.29 -2.64
N ALA A 116 -2.00 -13.23 -3.06
CA ALA A 116 -2.58 -12.28 -4.01
C ALA A 116 -2.87 -12.99 -5.35
N THR A 117 -3.99 -12.65 -5.98
CA THR A 117 -4.43 -13.30 -7.23
C THR A 117 -3.43 -13.14 -8.38
N PHE A 118 -2.62 -12.09 -8.33
CA PHE A 118 -1.57 -11.77 -9.31
C PHE A 118 -0.15 -12.18 -8.87
N ALA A 119 0.02 -12.86 -7.73
CA ALA A 119 1.35 -13.14 -7.18
C ALA A 119 2.24 -13.98 -8.14
N ASN A 120 1.63 -14.83 -8.97
CA ASN A 120 2.34 -15.67 -9.92
C ASN A 120 2.50 -15.03 -11.31
N GLU A 121 2.00 -13.82 -11.50
CA GLU A 121 2.15 -13.09 -12.76
C GLU A 121 3.61 -12.66 -12.94
N PRO A 122 4.15 -12.72 -14.17
CA PRO A 122 5.54 -12.40 -14.43
C PRO A 122 5.82 -10.91 -14.16
N LEU A 123 7.01 -10.61 -13.67
CA LEU A 123 7.45 -9.22 -13.60
C LEU A 123 7.60 -8.63 -15.01
N PRO A 124 7.19 -7.36 -15.22
CA PRO A 124 7.46 -6.67 -16.47
C PRO A 124 8.96 -6.54 -16.72
N THR A 125 9.33 -6.45 -17.99
CA THR A 125 10.71 -6.15 -18.40
C THR A 125 10.80 -4.68 -18.83
N GLY A 126 11.95 -4.05 -18.57
CA GLY A 126 12.13 -2.62 -18.86
C GLY A 126 11.63 -1.71 -17.73
N THR A 127 11.36 -0.45 -18.09
CA THR A 127 10.87 0.57 -17.15
C THR A 127 9.34 0.63 -17.18
N VAL A 128 8.74 0.72 -16.00
CA VAL A 128 7.30 0.87 -15.76
C VAL A 128 7.04 1.99 -14.76
N ASN A 129 5.84 2.54 -14.75
CA ASN A 129 5.36 3.32 -13.61
C ASN A 129 4.68 2.39 -12.61
N VAL A 130 4.97 2.58 -11.34
CA VAL A 130 4.40 1.78 -10.25
C VAL A 130 3.59 2.68 -9.35
N THR A 131 2.28 2.46 -9.28
CA THR A 131 1.41 3.06 -8.27
C THR A 131 1.27 2.07 -7.12
N GLY A 132 1.51 2.46 -5.88
CA GLY A 132 1.41 1.54 -4.75
C GLY A 132 1.28 2.27 -3.44
N ILE A 133 0.98 1.53 -2.39
CA ILE A 133 0.81 2.08 -1.05
C ILE A 133 2.12 1.88 -0.28
N LEU A 134 2.65 2.97 0.27
CA LEU A 134 3.81 2.92 1.15
C LEU A 134 3.42 2.28 2.49
N ALA A 135 4.14 1.24 2.87
CA ALA A 135 3.93 0.51 4.11
C ALA A 135 5.28 0.24 4.79
N GLN A 136 5.23 -0.37 5.98
CA GLN A 136 6.40 -0.82 6.70
C GLN A 136 6.15 -2.22 7.27
N PHE A 137 7.19 -3.05 7.25
CA PHE A 137 7.22 -4.29 8.02
C PHE A 137 8.53 -4.39 8.79
N ASN A 138 9.62 -4.83 8.16
CA ASN A 138 10.95 -4.67 8.77
C ASN A 138 11.66 -3.43 8.21
N ASP A 139 11.49 -3.22 6.91
CA ASP A 139 11.91 -2.04 6.16
C ASP A 139 10.68 -1.42 5.50
N TYR A 140 10.81 -0.21 4.95
CA TYR A 140 9.75 0.36 4.13
C TYR A 140 9.60 -0.42 2.83
N GLU A 141 8.35 -0.60 2.43
CA GLU A 141 7.97 -1.34 1.25
C GLU A 141 6.80 -0.66 0.53
N ILE A 142 6.74 -0.89 -0.78
CA ILE A 142 5.59 -0.56 -1.61
C ILE A 142 4.77 -1.84 -1.76
N THR A 143 3.45 -1.70 -1.64
CA THR A 143 2.49 -2.77 -1.93
C THR A 143 1.55 -2.33 -3.04
N ILE A 144 1.38 -3.14 -4.08
CA ILE A 144 0.43 -2.88 -5.18
C ILE A 144 -0.90 -3.55 -4.89
N ARG A 145 -1.98 -2.92 -5.38
CA ARG A 145 -3.36 -3.36 -5.12
C ARG A 145 -3.79 -4.45 -6.10
N ASN A 146 -3.36 -4.33 -7.35
CA ASN A 146 -3.60 -5.25 -8.46
C ASN A 146 -2.58 -4.97 -9.59
N LEU A 147 -2.75 -5.58 -10.77
CA LEU A 147 -1.84 -5.33 -11.89
C LEU A 147 -2.07 -4.00 -12.62
N ASP A 148 -3.23 -3.34 -12.44
CA ASP A 148 -3.50 -2.03 -13.05
C ASP A 148 -2.62 -0.93 -12.40
N ASP A 149 -1.99 -1.22 -11.29
CA ASP A 149 -1.00 -0.38 -10.62
C ASP A 149 0.38 -0.38 -11.32
N ILE A 150 0.55 -1.17 -12.39
CA ILE A 150 1.78 -1.29 -13.18
C ILE A 150 1.50 -0.82 -14.63
N GLU A 151 2.11 0.30 -15.03
CA GLU A 151 1.89 0.95 -16.35
C GLU A 151 3.17 1.04 -17.20
#